data_AF-A0A3D1N206-F1
#
_entry.id   AF-A0A3D1N206-F1
#
_cell.length_a   1.000
_cell.length_b   1.000
_cell.length_c   1.000
_cell.angle_alpha   90.00
_cell.angle_beta   90.00
_cell.angle_gamma   90.00
#
_symmetry.space_group_name_H-M   'P 1'
#
loop_
_entity.id
_entity.type
_entity.pdbx_description
1 polymer ?
#
loop_
_entity_poly.entity_id
_entity_poly.type
_entity_poly.pdbx_seq_one_letter_code
_entity_poly.pdbx_strand_id
1 'polypeptide(L)'
;MDPEFRKRILIVDTEAEAAGELKTFLEENEYSVRHTADYQQSLDTIQNWKPDLVILNILVQIFNPLNLISDIKKNPFTENQKIIIFSKTPKTDIVTGPAPRVTGYLTKPIDFEELKATLAKALSGVSGLEQPTVMIADDDEEFSDLVKMFLESNNCRPVTVTDPFKVLDMIKKTRPRVLLLDLMMPGKDGFRIIEEMQDEAETAKIPIIVLSGLRLDNIQERGILTGLPEIVAKEMPKELLLKLIKEQTAGVIAPNNQSETPKGPLKPRVLIADDQMELLMLMKETVETAGFEVVTASDGQEALQVIFETNPDIAVLDYNMPIKDGLSVAKNLKDNPLFAHIPVIICTAYSEKSTKLKGLSMGIDDYLIKPVDTDELVARIRMILKRNKLVLDTNPLSKLPGNPSIQARVERKIQENLPFAVLYLDLNNFKAYNDTYGFESGDRVIKTTANLLVKLTIRNESSEEFIGHIGGDDFIIVTSFEKAEELARHITAAFDEIAPSFYSKEDRERGAIVSTDRQGNIKKFPFLSIAIGIVHNRLQPILSFAQVSNIGAELKKAAKTSAKSHYVIDRRKD
;
A
#
# COMPACT_ATOMS: atom_id res chain seq x y z
N MET A 1 -17.69 -37.06 -10.36
CA MET A 1 -16.47 -37.03 -11.19
C MET A 1 -15.87 -38.41 -11.27
N ASP A 2 -15.24 -38.76 -12.39
CA ASP A 2 -14.39 -39.97 -12.48
C ASP A 2 -13.34 -39.96 -11.36
N PRO A 3 -13.09 -41.06 -10.63
CA PRO A 3 -12.09 -41.09 -9.56
C PRO A 3 -10.69 -40.68 -10.03
N GLU A 4 -10.39 -40.79 -11.33
CA GLU A 4 -9.11 -40.39 -11.94
C GLU A 4 -8.84 -38.88 -11.96
N PHE A 5 -9.87 -38.02 -11.82
CA PHE A 5 -9.69 -36.55 -11.89
C PHE A 5 -9.71 -35.84 -10.53
N ARG A 6 -9.77 -36.59 -9.42
CA ARG A 6 -9.77 -35.99 -8.08
C ARG A 6 -8.39 -35.47 -7.69
N LYS A 7 -8.35 -34.26 -7.12
CA LYS A 7 -7.14 -33.67 -6.56
C LYS A 7 -6.59 -34.55 -5.43
N ARG A 8 -5.30 -34.83 -5.48
CA ARG A 8 -4.61 -35.77 -4.58
C ARG A 8 -4.08 -35.04 -3.35
N ILE A 9 -4.47 -35.47 -2.16
CA ILE A 9 -4.01 -34.93 -0.88
C ILE A 9 -3.29 -36.02 -0.09
N LEU A 10 -2.06 -35.76 0.33
CA LEU A 10 -1.31 -36.65 1.23
C LEU A 10 -1.35 -36.10 2.66
N ILE A 11 -1.92 -36.83 3.60
CA ILE A 11 -1.85 -36.54 5.03
C ILE A 11 -0.63 -37.26 5.61
N VAL A 12 0.24 -36.53 6.31
CA VAL A 12 1.40 -37.05 7.03
C VAL A 12 1.15 -36.79 8.51
N ASP A 13 0.74 -37.82 9.23
CA ASP A 13 0.35 -37.69 10.64
C ASP A 13 0.56 -39.03 11.35
N THR A 14 1.12 -39.02 12.56
CA THR A 14 1.26 -40.23 13.37
C THR A 14 0.00 -40.58 14.15
N GLU A 15 -0.94 -39.65 14.29
CA GLU A 15 -2.22 -39.87 14.98
C GLU A 15 -3.27 -40.42 14.00
N ALA A 16 -3.36 -41.76 13.93
CA ALA A 16 -4.21 -42.45 12.95
C ALA A 16 -5.70 -42.09 13.04
N GLU A 17 -6.21 -41.81 14.24
CA GLU A 17 -7.62 -41.44 14.45
C GLU A 17 -7.92 -40.04 13.88
N ALA A 18 -7.10 -39.04 14.22
CA ALA A 18 -7.24 -37.68 13.69
C ALA A 18 -7.01 -37.62 12.17
N ALA A 19 -6.02 -38.37 11.67
CA ALA A 19 -5.78 -38.50 10.24
C ALA A 19 -6.96 -39.16 9.51
N GLY A 20 -7.61 -40.15 10.15
CA GLY A 20 -8.81 -40.83 9.65
C GLY A 20 -10.03 -39.90 9.57
N GLU A 21 -10.25 -39.07 10.59
CA GLU A 21 -11.31 -38.05 10.59
C GLU A 21 -11.11 -37.05 9.44
N LEU A 22 -9.90 -36.53 9.29
CA LEU A 22 -9.56 -35.56 8.25
C LEU A 22 -9.64 -36.19 6.86
N LYS A 23 -9.16 -37.43 6.71
CA LYS A 23 -9.28 -38.19 5.47
C LYS A 23 -10.74 -38.35 5.05
N THR A 24 -11.60 -38.78 5.96
CA THR A 24 -13.04 -38.97 5.70
C THR A 24 -13.68 -37.65 5.26
N PHE A 25 -13.42 -36.56 5.99
CA PHE A 25 -13.91 -35.23 5.65
C PHE A 25 -13.47 -34.76 4.24
N LEU A 26 -12.23 -35.03 3.85
CA LEU A 26 -11.72 -34.63 2.53
C LEU A 26 -12.25 -35.52 1.40
N GLU A 27 -12.41 -36.82 1.64
CA GLU A 27 -13.01 -37.75 0.66
C GLU A 27 -14.50 -37.43 0.42
N GLU A 28 -15.23 -37.02 1.47
CA GLU A 28 -16.60 -36.47 1.37
C GLU A 28 -16.67 -35.18 0.53
N ASN A 29 -15.56 -34.43 0.45
CA ASN A 29 -15.42 -33.22 -0.35
C ASN A 29 -14.70 -33.44 -1.69
N GLU A 30 -14.81 -34.65 -2.25
CA GLU A 30 -14.34 -35.02 -3.59
C GLU A 30 -12.81 -35.03 -3.80
N TYR A 31 -12.01 -35.11 -2.73
CA TYR A 31 -10.55 -35.31 -2.83
C TYR A 31 -10.17 -36.80 -2.86
N SER A 32 -9.00 -37.10 -3.43
CA SER A 32 -8.35 -38.41 -3.33
C SER A 32 -7.27 -38.33 -2.27
N VAL A 33 -7.41 -39.08 -1.18
CA VAL A 33 -6.60 -38.84 0.03
C VAL A 33 -5.80 -40.08 0.42
N ARG A 34 -4.50 -39.90 0.65
CA ARG A 34 -3.63 -40.91 1.27
C ARG A 34 -3.13 -40.43 2.61
N HIS A 35 -2.82 -41.38 3.48
CA HIS A 35 -2.26 -41.12 4.80
C HIS A 35 -0.96 -41.91 4.95
N THR A 36 0.05 -41.27 5.56
CA THR A 36 1.33 -41.87 5.93
C THR A 36 1.71 -41.39 7.32
N ALA A 37 2.44 -42.23 8.06
CA ALA A 37 2.91 -41.94 9.41
C ALA A 37 4.44 -42.08 9.56
N ASP A 38 5.14 -42.42 8.47
CA ASP A 38 6.57 -42.70 8.44
C ASP A 38 7.32 -41.79 7.46
N TYR A 39 8.54 -41.40 7.81
CA TYR A 39 9.39 -40.48 7.05
C TYR A 39 9.65 -40.97 5.63
N GLN A 40 10.10 -42.22 5.48
CA GLN A 40 10.48 -42.77 4.19
C GLN A 40 9.24 -42.99 3.33
N GLN A 41 8.18 -43.51 3.93
CA GLN A 41 6.90 -43.70 3.26
C GLN A 41 6.31 -42.37 2.75
N SER A 42 6.45 -41.28 3.50
CA SER A 42 6.02 -39.95 3.07
C SER A 42 6.81 -39.46 1.86
N LEU A 43 8.15 -39.55 1.88
CA LEU A 43 8.98 -39.18 0.73
C LEU A 43 8.66 -40.02 -0.51
N ASP A 44 8.57 -41.34 -0.35
CA ASP A 44 8.25 -42.26 -1.45
C ASP A 44 6.86 -41.96 -2.03
N THR A 45 5.90 -41.62 -1.16
CA THR A 45 4.54 -41.27 -1.61
C THR A 45 4.53 -39.93 -2.36
N ILE A 46 5.27 -38.92 -1.89
CA ILE A 46 5.36 -37.63 -2.59
C ILE A 46 5.97 -37.81 -3.98
N GLN A 47 7.06 -38.58 -4.08
CA GLN A 47 7.77 -38.80 -5.34
C GLN A 47 6.94 -39.62 -6.34
N ASN A 48 6.30 -40.70 -5.88
CA ASN A 48 5.62 -41.64 -6.77
C ASN A 48 4.16 -41.28 -7.02
N TRP A 49 3.44 -40.86 -5.97
CA TRP A 49 2.01 -40.56 -6.07
C TRP A 49 1.72 -39.11 -6.45
N LYS A 50 2.71 -38.21 -6.35
CA LYS A 50 2.64 -36.80 -6.80
C LYS A 50 1.36 -36.09 -6.31
N PRO A 51 1.18 -35.95 -4.99
CA PRO A 51 0.01 -35.27 -4.46
C PRO A 51 -0.04 -33.81 -4.93
N ASP A 52 -1.24 -33.28 -5.19
CA ASP A 52 -1.44 -31.85 -5.44
C ASP A 52 -1.17 -31.02 -4.16
N LEU A 53 -1.32 -31.63 -2.99
CA LEU A 53 -1.14 -31.01 -1.68
C LEU A 53 -0.72 -32.04 -0.62
N VAL A 54 0.23 -31.69 0.24
CA VAL A 54 0.60 -32.45 1.44
C VAL A 54 0.05 -31.72 2.68
N ILE A 55 -0.59 -32.42 3.61
CA ILE A 55 -0.99 -31.92 4.93
C ILE A 55 -0.12 -32.63 5.96
N LEU A 56 0.73 -31.91 6.68
CA LEU A 56 1.73 -32.45 7.59
C LEU A 56 1.44 -32.08 9.04
N ASN A 57 1.33 -33.05 9.94
CA ASN A 57 1.27 -32.78 11.36
C ASN A 57 2.69 -32.48 11.90
N ILE A 58 2.88 -31.37 12.61
CA ILE A 58 4.19 -31.05 13.22
C ILE A 58 4.45 -31.79 14.54
N LEU A 59 3.43 -32.36 15.17
CA LEU A 59 3.59 -33.15 16.39
C LEU A 59 3.79 -34.64 16.11
N VAL A 60 4.30 -34.96 14.91
CA VAL A 60 4.72 -36.32 14.56
C VAL A 60 5.83 -36.74 15.52
N GLN A 61 5.51 -37.65 16.43
CA GLN A 61 6.42 -38.06 17.52
C GLN A 61 7.59 -38.93 17.03
N ILE A 62 7.53 -39.41 15.79
CA ILE A 62 8.39 -40.48 15.26
C ILE A 62 9.56 -39.93 14.43
N PHE A 63 9.44 -38.74 13.83
CA PHE A 63 10.51 -38.11 13.06
C PHE A 63 10.37 -36.60 13.05
N ASN A 64 11.48 -35.89 12.77
CA ASN A 64 11.46 -34.43 12.65
C ASN A 64 10.81 -33.99 11.32
N PRO A 65 9.61 -33.36 11.33
CA PRO A 65 8.88 -32.95 10.13
C PRO A 65 9.64 -31.91 9.28
N LEU A 66 10.54 -31.14 9.90
CA LEU A 66 11.37 -30.15 9.21
C LEU A 66 12.40 -30.78 8.28
N ASN A 67 12.95 -31.94 8.68
CA ASN A 67 13.88 -32.69 7.82
C ASN A 67 13.16 -33.17 6.56
N LEU A 68 11.90 -33.62 6.72
CA LEU A 68 11.06 -34.06 5.60
C LEU A 68 10.82 -32.91 4.62
N ILE A 69 10.47 -31.72 5.11
CA ILE A 69 10.31 -30.52 4.27
C ILE A 69 11.62 -30.16 3.58
N SER A 70 12.74 -30.19 4.30
CA SER A 70 14.07 -29.90 3.75
C SER A 70 14.41 -30.83 2.58
N ASP A 71 14.16 -32.13 2.74
CA ASP A 71 14.45 -33.12 1.71
C ASP A 71 13.50 -33.01 0.51
N ILE A 72 12.23 -32.67 0.73
CA ILE A 72 11.28 -32.35 -0.35
C ILE A 72 11.78 -31.14 -1.17
N LYS A 73 12.28 -30.10 -0.50
CA LYS A 73 12.74 -28.85 -1.14
C LYS A 73 14.11 -28.99 -1.81
N LYS A 74 14.99 -29.86 -1.32
CA LYS A 74 16.29 -30.13 -1.94
C LYS A 74 16.20 -31.01 -3.18
N ASN A 75 15.11 -31.75 -3.36
CA ASN A 75 14.91 -32.62 -4.51
C ASN A 75 14.23 -31.84 -5.66
N PRO A 76 14.89 -31.67 -6.82
CA PRO A 76 14.35 -30.88 -7.95
C PRO A 76 13.01 -31.36 -8.49
N PHE A 77 12.65 -32.62 -8.25
CA PHE A 77 11.38 -33.20 -8.71
C PHE A 77 10.22 -32.94 -7.75
N THR A 78 10.51 -32.56 -6.51
CA THR A 78 9.52 -32.33 -5.44
C THR A 78 9.61 -30.93 -4.82
N GLU A 79 10.54 -30.09 -5.26
CA GLU A 79 10.78 -28.74 -4.71
C GLU A 79 9.54 -27.84 -4.76
N ASN A 80 8.68 -28.04 -5.76
CA ASN A 80 7.45 -27.30 -5.97
C ASN A 80 6.22 -27.91 -5.27
N GLN A 81 6.40 -28.97 -4.47
CA GLN A 81 5.32 -29.60 -3.72
C GLN A 81 4.68 -28.60 -2.75
N LYS A 82 3.35 -28.49 -2.82
CA LYS A 82 2.54 -27.68 -1.88
C LYS A 82 2.37 -28.45 -0.59
N ILE A 83 2.62 -27.79 0.54
CA ILE A 83 2.57 -28.36 1.89
C ILE A 83 1.77 -27.41 2.80
N ILE A 84 0.80 -27.95 3.54
CA ILE A 84 0.07 -27.32 4.63
C ILE A 84 0.47 -28.05 5.92
N ILE A 85 0.67 -27.32 7.01
CA ILE A 85 1.03 -27.89 8.30
C ILE A 85 -0.17 -27.82 9.28
N PHE A 86 -0.41 -28.87 10.07
CA PHE A 86 -1.55 -29.04 10.98
C PHE A 86 -1.09 -29.54 12.39
N SER A 87 -1.89 -29.37 13.45
CA SER A 87 -1.61 -29.94 14.80
C SER A 87 -2.83 -29.88 15.73
N LYS A 88 -3.01 -30.88 16.61
CA LYS A 88 -4.16 -31.00 17.55
C LYS A 88 -3.71 -31.46 18.95
N THR A 89 -3.05 -30.63 19.79
CA THR A 89 -2.95 -30.89 21.27
C THR A 89 -2.53 -29.66 22.12
N PRO A 90 -2.77 -29.68 23.47
CA PRO A 90 -2.85 -28.46 24.31
C PRO A 90 -1.70 -28.23 25.33
N LYS A 91 -0.49 -28.80 25.20
CA LYS A 91 0.61 -28.61 26.18
C LYS A 91 1.95 -28.23 25.54
N THR A 92 2.60 -27.23 26.14
CA THR A 92 3.89 -26.64 25.77
C THR A 92 5.03 -27.19 26.62
N ASP A 93 6.10 -27.68 25.98
CA ASP A 93 7.47 -27.67 26.52
C ASP A 93 8.46 -27.33 25.39
N ILE A 94 9.50 -26.58 25.73
CA ILE A 94 10.29 -25.63 24.92
C ILE A 94 11.56 -26.25 24.30
N VAL A 95 12.04 -25.75 23.15
CA VAL A 95 13.42 -25.93 22.63
C VAL A 95 14.07 -24.57 22.35
N THR A 96 15.31 -24.34 22.81
CA THR A 96 16.01 -23.03 22.86
C THR A 96 17.22 -22.90 21.90
N GLY A 97 17.36 -21.74 21.24
CA GLY A 97 18.61 -21.13 20.73
C GLY A 97 18.80 -19.70 21.30
N PRO A 98 19.90 -18.96 21.06
CA PRO A 98 20.06 -17.60 21.58
C PRO A 98 19.01 -16.67 20.95
N ALA A 99 18.01 -16.28 21.73
CA ALA A 99 16.92 -15.46 21.24
C ALA A 99 17.40 -14.03 20.96
N PRO A 100 17.03 -13.44 19.81
CA PRO A 100 17.32 -12.03 19.55
C PRO A 100 16.67 -11.16 20.64
N ARG A 101 17.33 -10.06 21.03
CA ARG A 101 16.82 -9.12 22.03
C ARG A 101 15.75 -8.19 21.46
N VAL A 102 14.70 -8.75 20.90
CA VAL A 102 13.53 -7.98 20.49
C VAL A 102 12.78 -7.52 21.75
N THR A 103 12.86 -6.22 22.03
CA THR A 103 12.33 -5.59 23.24
C THR A 103 10.95 -4.97 23.07
N GLY A 104 10.50 -4.83 21.82
CA GLY A 104 9.17 -4.32 21.48
C GLY A 104 8.89 -4.34 19.98
N TYR A 105 7.63 -4.12 19.65
CA TYR A 105 7.10 -4.08 18.30
C TYR A 105 6.28 -2.82 18.14
N LEU A 106 6.43 -2.14 17.01
CA LEU A 106 5.65 -0.98 16.64
C LEU A 106 5.09 -1.20 15.26
N THR A 107 3.78 -1.06 15.12
CA THR A 107 3.15 -1.06 13.81
C THR A 107 3.35 0.29 13.14
N LYS A 108 3.55 0.36 11.82
CA LYS A 108 3.41 1.60 11.05
C LYS A 108 1.91 1.83 10.85
N PRO A 109 1.38 3.03 11.14
CA PRO A 109 2.07 4.21 11.65
C PRO A 109 2.49 4.00 13.09
N ILE A 110 3.68 4.46 13.42
CA ILE A 110 4.14 4.44 14.80
C ILE A 110 3.22 5.34 15.62
N ASP A 111 2.63 4.75 16.67
CA ASP A 111 2.15 5.51 17.81
C ASP A 111 3.39 5.99 18.57
N PHE A 112 3.58 7.30 18.62
CA PHE A 112 4.80 7.90 19.14
C PHE A 112 4.88 7.83 20.68
N GLU A 113 3.74 7.80 21.39
CA GLU A 113 3.70 7.51 22.82
C GLU A 113 4.06 6.04 23.09
N GLU A 114 3.63 5.11 22.22
CA GLU A 114 4.05 3.71 22.28
C GLU A 114 5.55 3.55 21.98
N LEU A 115 6.07 4.27 20.98
CA LEU A 115 7.50 4.33 20.68
C LEU A 115 8.28 4.88 21.88
N LYS A 116 7.80 5.95 22.51
CA LYS A 116 8.40 6.54 23.71
C LYS A 116 8.48 5.55 24.86
N ALA A 117 7.37 4.86 25.15
CA ALA A 117 7.30 3.86 26.21
C ALA A 117 8.23 2.68 25.92
N THR A 118 8.25 2.20 24.67
CA THR A 118 9.09 1.08 24.24
C THR A 118 10.57 1.44 24.27
N LEU A 119 10.94 2.65 23.82
CA LEU A 119 12.29 3.19 23.92
C LEU A 119 12.73 3.35 25.37
N ALA A 120 11.89 3.91 26.23
CA ALA A 120 12.21 4.07 27.66
C ALA A 120 12.48 2.71 28.32
N LYS A 121 11.74 1.67 27.94
CA LYS A 121 11.97 0.29 28.39
C LYS A 121 13.26 -0.28 27.82
N ALA A 122 13.53 -0.12 26.52
CA ALA A 122 14.73 -0.62 25.85
C ALA A 122 16.02 0.08 26.34
N LEU A 123 15.91 1.34 26.74
CA LEU A 123 16.99 2.17 27.29
C LEU A 123 17.12 2.06 28.82
N SER A 124 16.24 1.29 29.48
CA SER A 124 16.28 1.13 30.95
C SER A 124 17.59 0.44 31.37
N GLY A 125 18.36 1.09 32.25
CA GLY A 125 19.70 0.65 32.66
C GLY A 125 20.87 1.45 32.05
N VAL A 126 20.59 2.45 31.20
CA VAL A 126 21.60 3.42 30.74
C VAL A 126 21.72 4.56 31.76
N SER A 127 22.67 4.43 32.68
CA SER A 127 23.09 5.52 33.57
C SER A 127 24.32 6.23 32.97
N GLY A 128 24.12 7.43 32.43
CA GLY A 128 25.19 8.27 31.86
C GLY A 128 24.70 9.66 31.47
N LEU A 129 25.63 10.63 31.35
CA LEU A 129 25.37 12.03 30.98
C LEU A 129 25.19 12.24 29.45
N GLU A 130 25.45 11.24 28.62
CA GLU A 130 25.42 11.34 27.16
C GLU A 130 24.09 10.88 26.54
N GLN A 131 23.64 11.58 25.50
CA GLN A 131 22.42 11.25 24.76
C GLN A 131 22.54 9.85 24.11
N PRO A 132 21.60 8.93 24.35
CA PRO A 132 21.66 7.59 23.79
C PRO A 132 21.55 7.64 22.27
N THR A 133 22.44 6.90 21.59
CA THR A 133 22.37 6.77 20.13
C THR A 133 21.31 5.73 19.76
N VAL A 134 20.32 6.11 18.97
CA VAL A 134 19.27 5.22 18.47
C VAL A 134 19.41 5.13 16.96
N MET A 135 19.52 3.92 16.43
CA MET A 135 19.65 3.71 14.99
C MET A 135 18.28 3.38 14.39
N ILE A 136 17.96 3.96 13.23
CA ILE A 136 16.78 3.64 12.43
C ILE A 136 17.28 2.99 11.14
N ALA A 137 16.85 1.77 10.87
CA ALA A 137 17.10 1.04 9.64
C ALA A 137 15.77 0.83 8.92
N ASP A 138 15.52 1.64 7.89
CA ASP A 138 14.24 1.70 7.17
C ASP A 138 14.48 2.32 5.78
N ASP A 139 14.02 1.70 4.71
CA ASP A 139 14.21 2.19 3.34
C ASP A 139 13.29 3.36 2.97
N ASP A 140 12.25 3.63 3.78
CA ASP A 140 11.43 4.84 3.69
C ASP A 140 12.19 6.01 4.35
N GLU A 141 12.88 6.80 3.51
CA GLU A 141 13.65 7.98 3.94
C GLU A 141 12.77 9.01 4.65
N GLU A 142 11.54 9.24 4.18
CA GLU A 142 10.62 10.21 4.75
C GLU A 142 10.13 9.77 6.14
N PHE A 143 9.92 8.47 6.34
CA PHE A 143 9.62 7.90 7.65
C PHE A 143 10.80 7.93 8.60
N SER A 144 11.99 7.56 8.11
CA SER A 144 13.23 7.67 8.87
C SER A 144 13.42 9.09 9.39
N ASP A 145 13.15 10.10 8.55
CA ASP A 145 13.19 11.50 8.95
C ASP A 145 12.15 11.85 10.02
N LEU A 146 10.92 11.34 9.91
CA LEU A 146 9.88 11.55 10.92
C LEU A 146 10.28 10.95 12.28
N VAL A 147 10.78 9.71 12.30
CA VAL A 147 11.22 9.04 13.53
C VAL A 147 12.47 9.73 14.10
N LYS A 148 13.39 10.18 13.23
CA LYS A 148 14.56 10.97 13.61
C LYS A 148 14.16 12.26 14.33
N MET A 149 13.21 13.01 13.76
CA MET A 149 12.68 14.24 14.37
C MET A 149 12.08 13.99 15.76
N PHE A 150 11.34 12.88 15.92
CA PHE A 150 10.79 12.46 17.21
C PHE A 150 11.89 12.07 18.22
N LEU A 151 12.93 11.36 17.79
CA LEU A 151 14.05 10.97 18.66
C LEU A 151 14.84 12.21 19.14
N GLU A 152 15.05 13.20 18.26
CA GLU A 152 15.69 14.47 18.60
C GLU A 152 14.88 15.28 19.63
N SER A 153 13.54 15.29 19.53
CA SER A 153 12.68 15.95 20.51
C SER A 153 12.65 15.23 21.86
N ASN A 154 12.99 13.94 21.89
CA ASN A 154 13.06 13.10 23.09
C ASN A 154 14.52 12.84 23.57
N ASN A 155 15.44 13.76 23.28
CA ASN A 155 16.82 13.76 23.80
C ASN A 155 17.66 12.51 23.43
N CYS A 156 17.39 11.90 22.27
CA CYS A 156 18.19 10.83 21.69
C CYS A 156 19.05 11.37 20.53
N ARG A 157 20.15 10.67 20.21
CA ARG A 157 20.97 10.95 19.01
C ARG A 157 20.60 9.95 17.91
N PRO A 158 19.76 10.32 16.93
CA PRO A 158 19.37 9.38 15.87
C PRO A 158 20.49 9.17 14.84
N VAL A 159 20.54 7.95 14.30
CA VAL A 159 21.35 7.58 13.12
C VAL A 159 20.41 6.86 12.15
N THR A 160 20.21 7.42 10.96
CA THR A 160 19.37 6.80 9.92
C THR A 160 20.22 6.02 8.92
N VAL A 161 19.73 4.85 8.51
CA VAL A 161 20.31 4.04 7.44
C VAL A 161 19.17 3.52 6.57
N THR A 162 19.12 3.99 5.32
CA THR A 162 18.10 3.61 4.33
C THR A 162 18.53 2.45 3.44
N ASP A 163 19.82 2.14 3.41
CA ASP A 163 20.40 1.06 2.64
C ASP A 163 20.60 -0.17 3.55
N PRO A 164 19.82 -1.25 3.38
CA PRO A 164 19.82 -2.38 4.31
C PRO A 164 21.16 -3.13 4.32
N PHE A 165 21.97 -3.03 3.27
CA PHE A 165 23.30 -3.65 3.21
C PHE A 165 24.33 -2.94 4.09
N LYS A 166 24.08 -1.67 4.49
CA LYS A 166 24.99 -0.88 5.34
C LYS A 166 24.66 -0.96 6.82
N VAL A 167 23.56 -1.63 7.20
CA VAL A 167 23.06 -1.64 8.58
C VAL A 167 24.11 -2.21 9.55
N LEU A 168 24.70 -3.36 9.26
CA LEU A 168 25.71 -3.96 10.14
C LEU A 168 26.99 -3.12 10.26
N ASP A 169 27.48 -2.57 9.15
CA ASP A 169 28.65 -1.68 9.15
C ASP A 169 28.39 -0.44 10.02
N MET A 170 27.19 0.11 9.92
CA MET A 170 26.78 1.27 10.71
C MET A 170 26.52 0.93 12.18
N ILE A 171 26.02 -0.25 12.50
CA ILE A 171 25.95 -0.76 13.87
C ILE A 171 27.35 -0.81 14.48
N LYS A 172 28.33 -1.38 13.76
CA LYS A 172 29.72 -1.47 14.23
C LYS A 172 30.36 -0.10 14.41
N LYS A 173 30.09 0.83 13.50
CA LYS A 173 30.65 2.20 13.52
C LYS A 173 30.03 3.09 14.60
N THR A 174 28.72 3.03 14.78
CA THR A 174 27.97 3.98 15.64
C THR A 174 27.63 3.42 17.01
N ARG A 175 27.71 2.08 17.17
CA ARG A 175 27.42 1.34 18.40
C ARG A 175 26.11 1.82 19.04
N PRO A 176 24.98 1.70 18.32
CA PRO A 176 23.70 2.20 18.80
C PRO A 176 23.28 1.43 20.05
N ARG A 177 22.54 2.12 20.93
CA ARG A 177 21.98 1.54 22.14
C ARG A 177 20.67 0.82 21.89
N VAL A 178 19.95 1.19 20.83
CA VAL A 178 18.73 0.54 20.36
C VAL A 178 18.73 0.62 18.84
N LEU A 179 18.30 -0.45 18.19
CA LEU A 179 18.02 -0.50 16.76
C LEU A 179 16.50 -0.52 16.54
N LEU A 180 15.98 0.51 15.88
CA LEU A 180 14.65 0.50 15.27
C LEU A 180 14.81 -0.09 13.86
N LEU A 181 14.20 -1.25 13.61
CA LEU A 181 14.43 -2.02 12.39
C LEU A 181 13.12 -2.26 11.64
N ASP A 182 13.02 -1.75 10.41
CA ASP A 182 12.02 -2.23 9.47
C ASP A 182 12.34 -3.65 9.03
N LEU A 183 11.31 -4.48 8.95
CA LEU A 183 11.43 -5.85 8.46
C LEU A 183 11.38 -5.90 6.94
N MET A 184 10.73 -4.94 6.29
CA MET A 184 10.41 -5.00 4.87
C MET A 184 11.26 -4.02 4.06
N MET A 185 12.56 -4.29 3.95
CA MET A 185 13.50 -3.48 3.14
C MET A 185 13.92 -4.18 1.84
N PRO A 186 13.98 -3.49 0.68
CA PRO A 186 14.40 -4.06 -0.59
C PRO A 186 15.82 -4.64 -0.57
N GLY A 187 15.98 -5.85 -1.13
CA GLY A 187 17.28 -6.51 -1.29
C GLY A 187 17.74 -7.29 -0.07
N LYS A 188 17.60 -6.73 1.15
CA LYS A 188 17.91 -7.42 2.40
C LYS A 188 16.89 -7.04 3.48
N ASP A 189 16.03 -8.01 3.81
CA ASP A 189 14.99 -7.86 4.83
C ASP A 189 15.57 -7.76 6.25
N GLY A 190 14.78 -7.22 7.19
CA GLY A 190 15.18 -7.05 8.59
C GLY A 190 15.38 -8.37 9.30
N PHE A 191 14.76 -9.46 8.84
CA PHE A 191 14.94 -10.79 9.42
C PHE A 191 16.38 -11.31 9.24
N ARG A 192 16.92 -11.20 8.02
CA ARG A 192 18.32 -11.54 7.74
C ARG A 192 19.30 -10.67 8.52
N ILE A 193 18.97 -9.39 8.73
CA ILE A 193 19.79 -8.49 9.55
C ILE A 193 19.81 -8.97 11.00
N ILE A 194 18.67 -9.41 11.56
CA ILE A 194 18.59 -9.96 12.93
C ILE A 194 19.43 -11.24 13.05
N GLU A 195 19.34 -12.14 12.08
CA GLU A 195 20.13 -13.38 12.03
C GLU A 195 21.64 -13.08 12.03
N GLU A 196 22.10 -12.24 11.11
CA GLU A 196 23.53 -11.88 11.03
C GLU A 196 24.01 -11.11 12.27
N MET A 197 23.14 -10.36 12.94
CA MET A 197 23.46 -9.76 14.24
C MET A 197 23.69 -10.80 15.34
N GLN A 198 23.11 -12.00 15.25
CA GLN A 198 23.33 -13.07 16.23
C GLN A 198 24.69 -13.75 16.08
N ASP A 199 25.31 -13.67 14.90
CA ASP A 199 26.62 -14.29 14.64
C ASP A 199 27.76 -13.64 15.44
N GLU A 200 27.59 -12.38 15.88
CA GLU A 200 28.60 -11.63 16.64
C GLU A 200 28.09 -11.23 18.04
N ALA A 201 28.90 -11.52 19.07
CA ALA A 201 28.52 -11.29 20.48
C ALA A 201 28.31 -9.81 20.85
N GLU A 202 28.89 -8.87 20.09
CA GLU A 202 28.72 -7.43 20.30
C GLU A 202 27.38 -6.93 19.73
N THR A 203 26.98 -7.42 18.55
CA THR A 203 25.72 -7.03 17.89
C THR A 203 24.52 -7.76 18.47
N ALA A 204 24.68 -9.02 18.92
CA ALA A 204 23.62 -9.83 19.50
C ALA A 204 23.01 -9.24 20.78
N LYS A 205 23.75 -8.37 21.47
CA LYS A 205 23.32 -7.73 22.74
C LYS A 205 22.46 -6.49 22.53
N ILE A 206 22.44 -5.93 21.32
CA ILE A 206 21.75 -4.67 21.01
C ILE A 206 20.23 -4.94 21.05
N PRO A 207 19.47 -4.20 21.87
CA PRO A 207 18.02 -4.24 21.85
C PRO A 207 17.46 -3.83 20.49
N ILE A 208 16.52 -4.63 19.99
CA ILE A 208 15.84 -4.39 18.72
C ILE A 208 14.39 -4.01 19.03
N ILE A 209 13.91 -2.94 18.41
CA ILE A 209 12.49 -2.60 18.32
C ILE A 209 12.11 -2.75 16.86
N VAL A 210 11.17 -3.63 16.60
CA VAL A 210 10.73 -3.92 15.24
C VAL A 210 9.72 -2.88 14.79
N LEU A 211 9.91 -2.35 13.58
CA LEU A 211 8.95 -1.50 12.87
C LEU A 211 8.28 -2.36 11.79
N SER A 212 6.95 -2.45 11.76
CA SER A 212 6.25 -3.26 10.75
C SER A 212 5.00 -2.57 10.21
N GLY A 213 4.86 -2.47 8.89
CA GLY A 213 3.64 -1.92 8.23
C GLY A 213 2.46 -2.89 8.16
N LEU A 214 2.64 -4.13 8.61
CA LEU A 214 1.59 -5.13 8.69
C LEU A 214 1.35 -5.43 10.17
N ARG A 215 0.10 -5.72 10.54
CA ARG A 215 -0.09 -6.56 11.73
C ARG A 215 0.70 -7.84 11.45
N LEU A 216 1.59 -8.20 12.37
CA LEU A 216 2.36 -9.46 12.32
C LEU A 216 1.37 -10.62 12.45
N ASP A 217 0.54 -10.83 11.43
CA ASP A 217 -0.49 -11.86 11.30
C ASP A 217 0.14 -13.10 10.63
N ASN A 218 1.32 -12.92 10.02
CA ASN A 218 2.13 -13.97 9.44
C ASN A 218 2.97 -14.67 10.53
N ILE A 219 2.76 -15.98 10.61
CA ILE A 219 3.34 -16.88 11.60
C ILE A 219 4.87 -16.99 11.49
N GLN A 220 5.42 -16.90 10.29
CA GLN A 220 6.87 -16.99 10.03
C GLN A 220 7.64 -15.82 10.64
N GLU A 221 7.07 -14.62 10.55
CA GLU A 221 7.67 -13.37 11.00
C GLU A 221 7.79 -13.32 12.53
N ARG A 222 6.86 -13.94 13.28
CA ARG A 222 6.93 -14.02 14.75
C ARG A 222 8.00 -15.00 15.27
N GLY A 223 8.32 -16.05 14.51
CA GLY A 223 9.31 -17.06 14.92
C GLY A 223 10.75 -16.50 14.96
N ILE A 224 11.11 -15.74 13.93
CA ILE A 224 12.43 -15.08 13.81
C ILE A 224 12.61 -14.03 14.92
N LEU A 225 11.53 -13.35 15.32
CA LEU A 225 11.55 -12.27 16.31
C LEU A 225 11.53 -12.76 17.77
N THR A 226 11.18 -14.03 18.01
CA THR A 226 11.06 -14.62 19.36
C THR A 226 12.07 -15.72 19.66
N GLY A 227 12.89 -16.12 18.68
CA GLY A 227 13.85 -17.21 18.81
C GLY A 227 13.22 -18.61 18.86
N LEU A 228 11.95 -18.74 18.44
CA LEU A 228 11.24 -20.01 18.34
C LEU A 228 11.13 -20.42 16.86
N PRO A 229 11.67 -21.58 16.45
CA PRO A 229 11.36 -22.12 15.13
C PRO A 229 9.92 -22.64 15.14
N GLU A 230 9.08 -22.08 14.26
CA GLU A 230 7.71 -22.52 13.90
C GLU A 230 6.58 -22.39 14.95
N ILE A 231 5.50 -21.65 14.64
CA ILE A 231 4.20 -21.79 15.37
C ILE A 231 2.98 -21.77 14.44
N VAL A 232 2.40 -22.95 14.25
CA VAL A 232 1.16 -23.28 13.52
C VAL A 232 -0.12 -22.74 14.20
N ALA A 233 -1.14 -22.41 13.40
CA ALA A 233 -2.46 -21.97 13.87
C ALA A 233 -3.26 -23.12 14.54
N LYS A 234 -3.84 -22.82 15.70
CA LYS A 234 -4.61 -23.74 16.55
C LYS A 234 -6.09 -23.72 16.13
N GLU A 235 -6.66 -24.90 15.89
CA GLU A 235 -8.09 -25.16 15.60
C GLU A 235 -8.75 -24.30 14.50
N MET A 236 -8.68 -24.77 13.24
CA MET A 236 -9.45 -24.18 12.15
C MET A 236 -10.81 -24.86 11.97
N PRO A 237 -11.91 -24.10 11.78
CA PRO A 237 -13.19 -24.63 11.32
C PRO A 237 -13.02 -25.42 10.01
N LYS A 238 -13.72 -26.56 9.89
CA LYS A 238 -13.62 -27.46 8.73
C LYS A 238 -13.92 -26.74 7.40
N GLU A 239 -14.81 -25.76 7.43
CA GLU A 239 -15.16 -24.93 6.28
C GLU A 239 -14.00 -24.04 5.81
N LEU A 240 -13.20 -23.52 6.76
CA LEU A 240 -12.03 -22.70 6.46
C LEU A 240 -10.88 -23.55 5.91
N LEU A 241 -10.70 -24.76 6.45
CA LEU A 241 -9.77 -25.74 5.93
C LEU A 241 -10.11 -26.11 4.48
N LEU A 242 -11.39 -26.33 4.19
CA LEU A 242 -11.85 -26.62 2.84
C LEU A 242 -11.59 -25.45 1.88
N LYS A 243 -11.82 -24.21 2.31
CA LYS A 243 -11.56 -23.01 1.50
C LYS A 243 -10.07 -22.89 1.15
N LEU A 244 -9.19 -23.06 2.13
CA LEU A 244 -7.74 -23.03 1.92
C LEU A 244 -7.27 -24.16 0.99
N ILE A 245 -7.81 -25.36 1.14
CA ILE A 245 -7.49 -26.48 0.23
C ILE A 245 -7.97 -26.17 -1.19
N LYS A 246 -9.15 -25.59 -1.37
CA LYS A 246 -9.66 -25.18 -2.70
C LYS A 246 -8.78 -24.12 -3.35
N GLU A 247 -8.38 -23.09 -2.61
CA GLU A 247 -7.49 -22.03 -3.09
C GLU A 247 -6.11 -22.58 -3.48
N GLN A 248 -5.58 -23.52 -2.70
CA GLN A 248 -4.29 -24.14 -2.97
C GLN A 248 -4.34 -25.18 -4.09
N THR A 249 -5.50 -25.75 -4.41
CA THR A 249 -5.65 -26.78 -5.45
C THR A 249 -6.21 -26.25 -6.79
N ALA A 250 -6.74 -25.02 -6.82
CA ALA A 250 -7.22 -24.37 -8.04
C ALA A 250 -6.10 -23.66 -8.82
N GLY A 251 -6.00 -23.94 -10.13
CA GLY A 251 -5.20 -23.19 -11.10
C GLY A 251 -6.07 -22.18 -11.86
N VAL A 252 -5.47 -21.06 -12.27
CA VAL A 252 -6.12 -19.89 -12.90
C VAL A 252 -6.96 -20.26 -14.13
N ILE A 253 -8.25 -19.90 -14.11
CA ILE A 253 -9.14 -19.81 -15.28
C ILE A 253 -10.12 -18.64 -15.08
N ALA A 254 -10.18 -17.73 -16.06
CA ALA A 254 -11.33 -16.85 -16.37
C ALA A 254 -12.07 -17.48 -17.59
N PRO A 255 -13.38 -17.23 -17.92
CA PRO A 255 -14.00 -15.89 -18.04
C PRO A 255 -15.54 -15.76 -17.82
N ASN A 256 -16.01 -14.49 -17.89
CA ASN A 256 -17.31 -13.90 -18.34
C ASN A 256 -18.67 -14.62 -18.20
N ASN A 257 -19.71 -13.92 -17.68
CA ASN A 257 -20.62 -13.09 -18.51
C ASN A 257 -21.62 -12.23 -17.69
N GLN A 258 -22.21 -11.26 -18.40
CA GLN A 258 -22.92 -10.04 -18.01
C GLN A 258 -24.39 -10.23 -17.56
N SER A 259 -24.95 -9.24 -16.83
CA SER A 259 -26.16 -8.48 -17.26
C SER A 259 -26.51 -7.27 -16.36
N GLU A 260 -26.42 -6.08 -16.97
CA GLU A 260 -27.30 -4.89 -16.91
C GLU A 260 -27.43 -3.95 -15.68
N THR A 261 -27.63 -2.66 -16.01
CA THR A 261 -27.11 -1.42 -15.40
C THR A 261 -27.95 -0.75 -14.30
N PRO A 262 -27.37 0.25 -13.59
CA PRO A 262 -27.85 1.63 -13.75
C PRO A 262 -26.73 2.62 -14.18
N LYS A 263 -27.11 3.68 -14.91
CA LYS A 263 -26.30 4.73 -15.58
C LYS A 263 -24.83 4.86 -15.09
N GLY A 264 -23.92 4.30 -15.89
CA GLY A 264 -22.49 4.22 -15.62
C GLY A 264 -21.67 5.47 -16.00
N PRO A 265 -20.38 5.48 -15.64
CA PRO A 265 -19.45 6.55 -15.95
C PRO A 265 -19.28 6.71 -17.48
N LEU A 266 -19.02 7.95 -17.93
CA LEU A 266 -18.74 8.28 -19.33
C LEU A 266 -17.64 7.36 -19.91
N LYS A 267 -17.85 6.85 -21.13
CA LYS A 267 -16.85 6.04 -21.84
C LYS A 267 -15.63 6.92 -22.16
N PRO A 268 -14.38 6.47 -21.91
CA PRO A 268 -13.20 7.25 -22.29
C PRO A 268 -13.14 7.45 -23.81
N ARG A 269 -12.76 8.65 -24.23
CA ARG A 269 -12.71 9.09 -25.62
C ARG A 269 -11.30 8.97 -26.19
N VAL A 270 -11.16 8.27 -27.30
CA VAL A 270 -9.90 8.06 -28.03
C VAL A 270 -9.95 8.84 -29.33
N LEU A 271 -8.97 9.71 -29.56
CA LEU A 271 -8.71 10.23 -30.91
C LEU A 271 -7.81 9.25 -31.66
N ILE A 272 -8.20 8.90 -32.88
CA ILE A 272 -7.34 8.18 -33.83
C ILE A 272 -7.17 9.06 -35.07
N ALA A 273 -5.93 9.41 -35.40
CA ALA A 273 -5.59 10.19 -36.57
C ALA A 273 -4.66 9.40 -37.50
N ASP A 274 -5.10 9.13 -38.72
CA ASP A 274 -4.34 8.39 -39.74
C ASP A 274 -4.87 8.76 -41.13
N ASP A 275 -3.99 8.96 -42.11
CA ASP A 275 -4.39 9.35 -43.47
C ASP A 275 -4.87 8.15 -44.30
N GLN A 276 -4.60 6.92 -43.84
CA GLN A 276 -5.05 5.68 -44.46
C GLN A 276 -6.45 5.32 -43.95
N MET A 277 -7.47 5.74 -44.70
CA MET A 277 -8.90 5.57 -44.35
C MET A 277 -9.28 4.13 -43.95
N GLU A 278 -8.75 3.12 -44.64
CA GLU A 278 -9.05 1.70 -44.33
C GLU A 278 -8.52 1.30 -42.95
N LEU A 279 -7.28 1.68 -42.63
CA LEU A 279 -6.66 1.41 -41.32
C LEU A 279 -7.34 2.21 -40.22
N LEU A 280 -7.65 3.49 -40.47
CA LEU A 280 -8.39 4.37 -39.56
C LEU A 280 -9.73 3.76 -39.15
N MET A 281 -10.51 3.26 -40.11
CA MET A 281 -11.81 2.65 -39.85
C MET A 281 -11.69 1.31 -39.10
N LEU A 282 -10.69 0.49 -39.43
CA LEU A 282 -10.41 -0.76 -38.71
C LEU A 282 -10.03 -0.50 -37.24
N MET A 283 -9.14 0.47 -36.99
CA MET A 283 -8.76 0.87 -35.64
C MET A 283 -9.95 1.43 -34.87
N LYS A 284 -10.77 2.27 -35.52
CA LYS A 284 -12.00 2.81 -34.93
C LYS A 284 -12.93 1.69 -34.49
N GLU A 285 -13.31 0.78 -35.38
CA GLU A 285 -14.25 -0.30 -35.08
C GLU A 285 -13.75 -1.20 -33.94
N THR A 286 -12.45 -1.53 -33.96
CA THR A 286 -11.85 -2.37 -32.92
C THR A 286 -11.86 -1.68 -31.56
N VAL A 287 -11.50 -0.39 -31.50
CA VAL A 287 -11.45 0.38 -30.26
C VAL A 287 -12.87 0.68 -29.73
N GLU A 288 -13.84 0.95 -30.59
CA GLU A 288 -15.26 1.09 -30.20
C GLU A 288 -15.80 -0.21 -29.60
N THR A 289 -15.50 -1.35 -30.23
CA THR A 289 -15.88 -2.69 -29.74
C THR A 289 -15.28 -2.99 -28.38
N ALA A 290 -14.07 -2.48 -28.11
CA ALA A 290 -13.39 -2.60 -26.83
C ALA A 290 -13.98 -1.72 -25.70
N GLY A 291 -15.00 -0.90 -26.00
CA GLY A 291 -15.79 -0.15 -25.02
C GLY A 291 -15.51 1.37 -24.97
N PHE A 292 -14.72 1.90 -25.90
CA PHE A 292 -14.33 3.32 -25.95
C PHE A 292 -15.26 4.14 -26.85
N GLU A 293 -15.28 5.46 -26.65
CA GLU A 293 -15.81 6.41 -27.65
C GLU A 293 -14.66 6.80 -28.58
N VAL A 294 -14.83 6.77 -29.90
CA VAL A 294 -13.76 7.10 -30.85
C VAL A 294 -14.13 8.29 -31.69
N VAL A 295 -13.23 9.27 -31.74
CA VAL A 295 -13.24 10.37 -32.70
C VAL A 295 -12.07 10.19 -33.66
N THR A 296 -12.27 10.52 -34.92
CA THR A 296 -11.28 10.27 -35.98
C THR A 296 -10.83 11.56 -36.63
N ALA A 297 -9.60 11.57 -37.14
CA ALA A 297 -9.08 12.59 -38.03
C ALA A 297 -8.27 11.96 -39.17
N SER A 298 -8.25 12.62 -40.32
CA SER A 298 -7.53 12.16 -41.53
C SER A 298 -6.19 12.87 -41.75
N ASP A 299 -5.93 13.96 -41.01
CA ASP A 299 -4.67 14.68 -41.03
C ASP A 299 -4.38 15.35 -39.68
N GLY A 300 -3.16 15.88 -39.50
CA GLY A 300 -2.75 16.47 -38.21
C GLY A 300 -3.38 17.83 -37.89
N GLN A 301 -3.92 18.56 -38.87
CA GLN A 301 -4.63 19.82 -38.63
C GLN A 301 -6.06 19.51 -38.12
N GLU A 302 -6.74 18.56 -38.75
CA GLU A 302 -8.02 18.03 -38.29
C GLU A 302 -7.88 17.40 -36.89
N ALA A 303 -6.81 16.63 -36.66
CA ALA A 303 -6.52 16.03 -35.35
C ALA A 303 -6.46 17.09 -34.24
N LEU A 304 -5.79 18.23 -34.47
CA LEU A 304 -5.76 19.32 -33.51
C LEU A 304 -7.14 19.92 -33.29
N GLN A 305 -7.89 20.20 -34.36
CA GLN A 305 -9.24 20.74 -34.24
C GLN A 305 -10.14 19.82 -33.40
N VAL A 306 -10.12 18.51 -33.67
CA VAL A 306 -10.85 17.51 -32.90
C VAL A 306 -10.41 17.47 -31.44
N ILE A 307 -9.11 17.62 -31.14
CA ILE A 307 -8.60 17.69 -29.76
C ILE A 307 -9.19 18.89 -29.02
N PHE A 308 -9.23 20.07 -29.66
CA PHE A 308 -9.80 21.28 -29.07
C PHE A 308 -11.31 21.17 -28.85
N GLU A 309 -12.04 20.54 -29.77
CA GLU A 309 -13.50 20.44 -29.70
C GLU A 309 -13.98 19.34 -28.76
N THR A 310 -13.25 18.22 -28.70
CA THR A 310 -13.72 16.99 -28.06
C THR A 310 -12.95 16.60 -26.80
N ASN A 311 -11.79 17.20 -26.55
CA ASN A 311 -10.91 16.93 -25.41
C ASN A 311 -10.76 15.42 -25.11
N PRO A 312 -10.12 14.66 -26.02
CA PRO A 312 -9.98 13.21 -25.88
C PRO A 312 -9.10 12.83 -24.67
N ASP A 313 -9.36 11.65 -24.09
CA ASP A 313 -8.58 11.11 -22.98
C ASP A 313 -7.22 10.55 -23.41
N ILE A 314 -7.05 10.24 -24.71
CA ILE A 314 -5.82 9.78 -25.34
C ILE A 314 -5.84 10.04 -26.86
N ALA A 315 -4.68 10.32 -27.44
CA ALA A 315 -4.50 10.47 -28.88
C ALA A 315 -3.58 9.39 -29.45
N VAL A 316 -4.05 8.70 -30.49
CA VAL A 316 -3.29 7.76 -31.31
C VAL A 316 -3.08 8.43 -32.66
N LEU A 317 -1.83 8.76 -32.99
CA LEU A 317 -1.50 9.58 -34.15
C LEU A 317 -0.55 8.81 -35.08
N ASP A 318 -0.85 8.79 -36.37
CA ASP A 318 0.13 8.37 -37.35
C ASP A 318 1.29 9.35 -37.41
N TYR A 319 2.50 8.82 -37.54
CA TYR A 319 3.71 9.60 -37.68
C TYR A 319 3.66 10.42 -38.97
N ASN A 320 3.29 9.80 -40.09
CA ASN A 320 3.22 10.46 -41.39
C ASN A 320 1.78 10.83 -41.72
N MET A 321 1.40 12.08 -41.49
CA MET A 321 0.11 12.60 -41.95
C MET A 321 0.31 13.84 -42.82
N PRO A 322 -0.55 14.09 -43.82
CA PRO A 322 -0.56 15.32 -44.60
C PRO A 322 -0.75 16.55 -43.71
N ILE A 323 -0.37 17.74 -44.22
CA ILE A 323 -0.52 19.07 -43.58
C ILE A 323 0.34 19.24 -42.33
N LYS A 324 0.23 18.33 -41.36
CA LYS A 324 0.95 18.30 -40.10
C LYS A 324 1.16 16.85 -39.67
N ASP A 325 2.42 16.50 -39.41
CA ASP A 325 2.80 15.16 -38.96
C ASP A 325 2.44 14.90 -37.48
N GLY A 326 2.39 13.62 -37.08
CA GLY A 326 1.99 13.22 -35.73
C GLY A 326 2.92 13.73 -34.62
N LEU A 327 4.22 13.89 -34.88
CA LEU A 327 5.15 14.48 -33.90
C LEU A 327 4.88 15.97 -33.71
N SER A 328 4.60 16.69 -34.79
CA SER A 328 4.23 18.08 -34.75
C SER A 328 2.93 18.28 -33.97
N VAL A 329 1.93 17.41 -34.15
CA VAL A 329 0.70 17.41 -33.33
C VAL A 329 1.04 17.14 -31.86
N ALA A 330 1.79 16.08 -31.56
CA ALA A 330 2.19 15.73 -30.19
C ALA A 330 2.91 16.88 -29.48
N LYS A 331 3.86 17.54 -30.16
CA LYS A 331 4.57 18.70 -29.62
C LYS A 331 3.61 19.84 -29.27
N ASN A 332 2.65 20.16 -30.15
CA ASN A 332 1.66 21.21 -29.87
C ASN A 332 0.79 20.88 -28.66
N LEU A 333 0.50 19.59 -28.42
CA LEU A 333 -0.22 19.16 -27.22
C LEU A 333 0.65 19.34 -25.96
N LYS A 334 1.90 18.86 -26.00
CA LYS A 334 2.79 18.88 -24.84
C LYS A 334 3.27 20.28 -24.48
N ASP A 335 3.39 21.19 -25.45
CA ASP A 335 3.69 22.62 -25.22
C ASP A 335 2.46 23.42 -24.72
N ASN A 336 1.25 22.85 -24.78
CA ASN A 336 0.03 23.52 -24.34
C ASN A 336 -0.39 23.05 -22.93
N PRO A 337 -0.39 23.91 -21.90
CA PRO A 337 -0.74 23.53 -20.52
C PRO A 337 -2.12 22.87 -20.37
N LEU A 338 -3.07 23.18 -21.25
CA LEU A 338 -4.40 22.58 -21.23
C LEU A 338 -4.41 21.15 -21.72
N PHE A 339 -3.50 20.75 -22.62
CA PHE A 339 -3.50 19.44 -23.28
C PHE A 339 -2.24 18.61 -23.02
N ALA A 340 -1.27 19.15 -22.29
CA ALA A 340 0.00 18.47 -22.02
C ALA A 340 -0.18 17.16 -21.25
N HIS A 341 -1.28 17.05 -20.50
CA HIS A 341 -1.66 15.85 -19.78
C HIS A 341 -2.26 14.76 -20.68
N ILE A 342 -2.71 15.08 -21.90
CA ILE A 342 -3.26 14.08 -22.83
C ILE A 342 -2.11 13.16 -23.26
N PRO A 343 -2.26 11.84 -23.06
CA PRO A 343 -1.24 10.90 -23.47
C PRO A 343 -1.27 10.72 -24.99
N VAL A 344 -0.10 10.50 -25.59
CA VAL A 344 0.05 10.36 -27.04
C VAL A 344 0.77 9.06 -27.39
N ILE A 345 0.14 8.24 -28.25
CA ILE A 345 0.74 7.08 -28.90
C ILE A 345 1.03 7.45 -30.36
N ILE A 346 2.26 7.21 -30.82
CA ILE A 346 2.62 7.43 -32.23
C ILE A 346 2.71 6.10 -32.99
N CYS A 347 1.96 5.95 -34.08
CA CYS A 347 2.07 4.84 -35.03
C CYS A 347 3.12 5.17 -36.09
N THR A 348 4.10 4.30 -36.35
CA THR A 348 5.25 4.61 -37.24
C THR A 348 5.74 3.37 -38.00
N ALA A 349 6.38 3.56 -39.16
CA ALA A 349 6.99 2.47 -39.93
C ALA A 349 8.38 2.06 -39.39
N TYR A 350 8.77 0.80 -39.60
CA TYR A 350 10.03 0.25 -39.08
C TYR A 350 11.30 1.00 -39.57
N SER A 351 11.26 1.59 -40.76
CA SER A 351 12.35 2.35 -41.39
C SER A 351 12.67 3.69 -40.71
N GLU A 352 11.76 4.19 -39.87
CA GLU A 352 11.92 5.46 -39.14
C GLU A 352 12.69 5.26 -37.80
N LYS A 353 13.18 4.03 -37.56
CA LYS A 353 13.94 3.60 -36.37
C LYS A 353 15.14 4.50 -36.03
N SER A 354 15.82 5.11 -36.99
CA SER A 354 16.98 5.98 -36.72
C SER A 354 16.60 7.32 -36.05
N THR A 355 15.32 7.71 -36.12
CA THR A 355 14.77 8.91 -35.48
C THR A 355 14.29 8.64 -34.04
N LYS A 356 14.30 7.37 -33.58
CA LYS A 356 13.76 6.89 -32.28
C LYS A 356 14.33 7.54 -31.03
N LEU A 357 15.42 8.30 -31.12
CA LEU A 357 16.02 8.96 -29.96
C LEU A 357 15.52 10.39 -29.72
N LYS A 358 14.78 11.02 -30.65
CA LYS A 358 14.26 12.40 -30.47
C LYS A 358 12.86 12.49 -29.86
N GLY A 359 12.04 11.45 -30.00
CA GLY A 359 10.65 11.49 -29.56
C GLY A 359 10.45 11.27 -28.05
N LEU A 360 11.30 10.47 -27.41
CA LEU A 360 11.32 10.30 -25.94
C LEU A 360 11.60 11.62 -25.20
N SER A 361 12.35 12.54 -25.81
CA SER A 361 12.59 13.88 -25.24
C SER A 361 11.43 14.87 -25.40
N MET A 362 10.36 14.51 -26.11
CA MET A 362 9.19 15.38 -26.37
C MET A 362 7.97 15.03 -25.51
N GLY A 363 8.10 14.10 -24.55
CA GLY A 363 7.01 13.73 -23.63
C GLY A 363 5.92 12.83 -24.26
N ILE A 364 6.25 12.12 -25.35
CA ILE A 364 5.38 11.10 -25.97
C ILE A 364 5.35 9.84 -25.08
N ASP A 365 4.17 9.24 -24.94
CA ASP A 365 3.91 8.19 -23.96
C ASP A 365 4.24 6.79 -24.49
N ASP A 366 4.02 6.54 -25.80
CA ASP A 366 4.31 5.23 -26.41
C ASP A 366 4.43 5.28 -27.95
N TYR A 367 4.91 4.18 -28.54
CA TYR A 367 5.01 3.97 -29.99
C TYR A 367 4.45 2.62 -30.42
N LEU A 368 3.74 2.59 -31.54
CA LEU A 368 3.29 1.38 -32.23
C LEU A 368 3.92 1.28 -33.62
N ILE A 369 4.34 0.07 -33.99
CA ILE A 369 4.96 -0.19 -35.30
C ILE A 369 3.87 -0.65 -36.27
N LYS A 370 3.80 -0.02 -37.45
CA LYS A 370 2.93 -0.48 -38.55
C LYS A 370 3.52 -1.75 -39.20
N PRO A 371 2.71 -2.78 -39.53
CA PRO A 371 1.24 -2.82 -39.43
C PRO A 371 0.76 -2.91 -37.98
N VAL A 372 -0.26 -2.12 -37.64
CA VAL A 372 -0.79 -2.04 -36.27
C VAL A 372 -1.54 -3.32 -35.94
N ASP A 373 -1.10 -4.02 -34.89
CA ASP A 373 -1.89 -5.05 -34.24
C ASP A 373 -2.97 -4.37 -33.39
N THR A 374 -4.25 -4.59 -33.73
CA THR A 374 -5.37 -3.89 -33.11
C THR A 374 -5.64 -4.35 -31.67
N ASP A 375 -5.29 -5.59 -31.31
CA ASP A 375 -5.36 -6.07 -29.93
C ASP A 375 -4.26 -5.42 -29.08
N GLU A 376 -3.06 -5.28 -29.64
CA GLU A 376 -1.95 -4.54 -29.01
C GLU A 376 -2.32 -3.07 -28.78
N LEU A 377 -2.93 -2.42 -29.78
CA LEU A 377 -3.39 -1.04 -29.70
C LEU A 377 -4.37 -0.85 -28.52
N VAL A 378 -5.39 -1.70 -28.41
CA VAL A 378 -6.38 -1.65 -27.33
C VAL A 378 -5.71 -1.87 -25.97
N ALA A 379 -4.77 -2.81 -25.88
CA ALA A 379 -4.04 -3.07 -24.64
C ALA A 379 -3.20 -1.86 -24.20
N ARG A 380 -2.51 -1.20 -25.13
CA ARG A 380 -1.70 0.02 -24.86
C ARG A 380 -2.57 1.20 -24.43
N ILE A 381 -3.69 1.43 -25.13
CA ILE A 381 -4.66 2.46 -24.75
C ILE A 381 -5.14 2.24 -23.31
N ARG A 382 -5.56 1.02 -22.95
CA ARG A 382 -6.01 0.69 -21.59
C ARG A 382 -4.92 0.92 -20.55
N MET A 383 -3.69 0.47 -20.84
CA MET A 383 -2.55 0.62 -19.93
C MET A 383 -2.24 2.09 -19.65
N ILE A 384 -2.16 2.91 -20.71
CA ILE A 384 -1.79 4.32 -20.61
C ILE A 384 -2.90 5.13 -19.93
N LEU A 385 -4.17 4.92 -20.29
CA LEU A 385 -5.29 5.57 -19.61
C LEU A 385 -5.35 5.21 -18.12
N LYS A 386 -5.11 3.94 -17.76
CA LYS A 386 -5.04 3.50 -16.36
C LYS A 386 -3.91 4.21 -15.62
N ARG A 387 -2.73 4.34 -16.23
CA ARG A 387 -1.58 5.05 -15.66
C ARG A 387 -1.85 6.55 -15.52
N ASN A 388 -2.42 7.18 -16.54
CA ASN A 388 -2.60 8.63 -16.57
C ASN A 388 -3.73 9.09 -15.63
N LYS A 389 -4.78 8.27 -15.46
CA LYS A 389 -5.79 8.47 -14.42
C LYS A 389 -5.16 8.48 -13.02
N LEU A 390 -4.21 7.58 -12.74
CA LEU A 390 -3.48 7.56 -11.46
C LEU A 390 -2.59 8.81 -11.27
N VAL A 391 -2.09 9.42 -12.35
CA VAL A 391 -1.26 10.63 -12.27
C VAL A 391 -2.12 11.89 -12.11
N LEU A 392 -3.19 12.04 -12.91
CA LEU A 392 -4.08 13.20 -12.89
C LEU A 392 -5.00 13.24 -11.67
N ASP A 393 -5.34 12.08 -11.11
CA ASP A 393 -6.12 11.99 -9.90
C ASP A 393 -5.25 12.08 -8.63
N THR A 394 -3.98 12.52 -8.69
CA THR A 394 -3.16 12.69 -7.46
C THR A 394 -2.74 14.13 -7.25
N ASN A 395 -2.77 14.56 -5.99
CA ASN A 395 -2.24 15.84 -5.58
C ASN A 395 -0.72 15.86 -5.80
N PRO A 396 -0.16 16.85 -6.52
CA PRO A 396 1.23 16.80 -6.99
C PRO A 396 2.26 16.81 -5.86
N LEU A 397 1.92 17.40 -4.70
CA LEU A 397 2.80 17.55 -3.55
C LEU A 397 2.79 16.31 -2.65
N SER A 398 1.60 15.81 -2.32
CA SER A 398 1.42 14.66 -1.40
C SER A 398 1.33 13.30 -2.10
N LYS A 399 1.13 13.28 -3.42
CA LYS A 399 0.82 12.09 -4.24
C LYS A 399 -0.47 11.35 -3.85
N LEU A 400 -1.28 11.89 -2.94
CA LEU A 400 -2.56 11.32 -2.54
C LEU A 400 -3.64 11.56 -3.60
N PRO A 401 -4.66 10.69 -3.69
CA PRO A 401 -5.82 10.91 -4.53
C PRO A 401 -6.44 12.32 -4.36
N GLY A 402 -6.70 13.03 -5.45
CA GLY A 402 -7.29 14.37 -5.51
C GLY A 402 -8.81 14.35 -5.67
N ASN A 403 -9.39 15.52 -5.92
CA ASN A 403 -10.84 15.76 -5.89
C ASN A 403 -11.70 14.78 -6.72
N PRO A 404 -11.34 14.43 -7.98
CA PRO A 404 -12.15 13.49 -8.76
C PRO A 404 -12.25 12.10 -8.12
N SER A 405 -11.13 11.57 -7.63
CA SER A 405 -11.08 10.28 -6.96
C SER A 405 -11.78 10.30 -5.59
N ILE A 406 -11.68 11.43 -4.87
CA ILE A 406 -12.42 11.66 -3.63
C ILE A 406 -13.92 11.59 -3.87
N GLN A 407 -14.41 12.37 -4.85
CA GLN A 407 -15.83 12.42 -5.19
C GLN A 407 -16.35 11.03 -5.59
N ALA A 408 -15.65 10.35 -6.50
CA ALA A 408 -16.03 9.02 -6.96
C ALA A 408 -16.09 7.99 -5.81
N ARG A 409 -15.18 8.07 -4.84
CA ARG A 409 -15.18 7.18 -3.67
C ARG A 409 -16.38 7.43 -2.77
N VAL A 410 -16.69 8.69 -2.47
CA VAL A 410 -17.83 9.03 -1.60
C VAL A 410 -19.16 8.69 -2.27
N GLU A 411 -19.31 9.00 -3.56
CA GLU A 411 -20.50 8.65 -4.34
C GLU A 411 -20.73 7.13 -4.39
N ARG A 412 -19.65 6.34 -4.55
CA ARG A 412 -19.75 4.88 -4.45
C ARG A 412 -20.28 4.42 -3.09
N LYS A 413 -19.76 4.98 -1.99
CA LYS A 413 -20.23 4.64 -0.63
C LYS A 413 -21.69 5.03 -0.39
N ILE A 414 -22.15 6.13 -0.99
CA ILE A 414 -23.57 6.51 -0.99
C ILE A 414 -24.42 5.45 -1.73
N GLN A 415 -23.95 4.97 -2.88
CA GLN A 415 -24.66 3.96 -3.68
C GLN A 415 -24.68 2.56 -3.04
N GLU A 416 -23.61 2.18 -2.33
CA GLU A 416 -23.51 0.89 -1.62
C GLU A 416 -24.56 0.74 -0.50
N ASN A 417 -25.15 1.85 -0.03
CA ASN A 417 -26.18 1.89 1.02
C ASN A 417 -25.80 1.17 2.33
N LEU A 418 -24.49 1.14 2.64
CA LEU A 418 -23.93 0.65 3.90
C LEU A 418 -23.54 1.82 4.82
N PRO A 419 -23.42 1.61 6.14
CA PRO A 419 -22.92 2.63 7.04
C PRO A 419 -21.48 3.05 6.70
N PHE A 420 -21.28 4.35 6.45
CA PHE A 420 -19.97 4.94 6.19
C PHE A 420 -19.79 6.27 6.90
N ALA A 421 -18.54 6.70 7.01
CA ALA A 421 -18.17 8.01 7.49
C ALA A 421 -17.10 8.65 6.60
N VAL A 422 -17.12 9.99 6.58
CA VAL A 422 -16.16 10.84 5.87
C VAL A 422 -15.58 11.83 6.87
N LEU A 423 -14.26 11.77 7.05
CA LEU A 423 -13.51 12.68 7.90
C LEU A 423 -12.92 13.78 7.02
N TYR A 424 -13.28 15.03 7.28
CA TYR A 424 -12.63 16.21 6.70
C TYR A 424 -11.57 16.71 7.67
N LEU A 425 -10.32 16.80 7.24
CA LEU A 425 -9.19 17.18 8.08
C LEU A 425 -8.56 18.47 7.57
N ASP A 426 -8.12 19.33 8.49
CA ASP A 426 -7.48 20.61 8.17
C ASP A 426 -6.48 21.03 9.26
N LEU A 427 -5.39 21.68 8.86
CA LEU A 427 -4.36 22.14 9.77
C LEU A 427 -4.65 23.56 10.31
N ASN A 428 -4.89 23.64 11.61
CA ASN A 428 -5.02 24.92 12.31
C ASN A 428 -3.70 25.70 12.28
N ASN A 429 -3.80 27.02 12.09
CA ASN A 429 -2.67 27.95 12.08
C ASN A 429 -1.62 27.70 10.98
N PHE A 430 -1.92 26.89 9.95
CA PHE A 430 -0.97 26.58 8.88
C PHE A 430 -0.47 27.82 8.13
N LYS A 431 -1.35 28.79 7.88
CA LYS A 431 -0.94 30.08 7.30
C LYS A 431 0.09 30.81 8.17
N ALA A 432 -0.14 30.92 9.48
CA ALA A 432 0.78 31.61 10.38
C ALA A 432 2.14 30.88 10.47
N TYR A 433 2.12 29.54 10.34
CA TYR A 433 3.34 28.75 10.22
C TYR A 433 4.10 29.10 8.94
N ASN A 434 3.46 29.11 7.77
CA ASN A 434 4.08 29.49 6.50
C ASN A 434 4.62 30.92 6.50
N ASP A 435 3.89 31.85 7.11
CA ASP A 435 4.33 33.25 7.25
C ASP A 435 5.60 33.37 8.11
N THR A 436 5.87 32.39 8.99
CA THR A 436 7.04 32.38 9.89
C THR A 436 8.21 31.55 9.36
N TYR A 437 7.94 30.37 8.81
CA TYR A 437 8.94 29.37 8.42
C TYR A 437 9.12 29.20 6.89
N GLY A 438 8.31 29.90 6.09
CA GLY A 438 8.33 29.83 4.63
C GLY A 438 7.59 28.62 4.05
N PHE A 439 7.29 28.70 2.75
CA PHE A 439 6.50 27.68 2.04
C PHE A 439 7.20 26.32 1.94
N GLU A 440 8.52 26.26 1.86
CA GLU A 440 9.26 24.99 1.82
C GLU A 440 9.05 24.16 3.11
N SER A 441 9.09 24.84 4.26
CA SER A 441 8.76 24.23 5.55
C SER A 441 7.29 23.82 5.61
N GLY A 442 6.40 24.62 5.04
CA GLY A 442 4.98 24.31 4.87
C GLY A 442 4.73 23.04 4.05
N ASP A 443 5.42 22.91 2.92
CA ASP A 443 5.35 21.73 2.06
C ASP A 443 5.82 20.47 2.79
N ARG A 444 6.86 20.59 3.62
CA ARG A 444 7.31 19.51 4.50
C ARG A 444 6.23 19.11 5.51
N VAL A 445 5.54 20.07 6.11
CA VAL A 445 4.41 19.79 7.01
C VAL A 445 3.30 19.04 6.24
N ILE A 446 2.92 19.49 5.05
CA ILE A 446 1.89 18.83 4.24
C ILE A 446 2.28 17.39 3.91
N LYS A 447 3.50 17.15 3.44
CA LYS A 447 4.00 15.80 3.12
C LYS A 447 4.03 14.90 4.35
N THR A 448 4.55 15.41 5.47
CA THR A 448 4.62 14.66 6.73
C THR A 448 3.22 14.31 7.23
N THR A 449 2.28 15.25 7.13
CA THR A 449 0.87 15.04 7.48
C THR A 449 0.24 13.98 6.57
N ALA A 450 0.43 14.09 5.25
CA ALA A 450 -0.07 13.11 4.29
C ALA A 450 0.42 11.69 4.62
N ASN A 451 1.73 11.54 4.87
CA ASN A 451 2.34 10.26 5.22
C ASN A 451 1.82 9.69 6.53
N LEU A 452 1.67 10.55 7.56
CA LEU A 452 1.06 10.17 8.83
C LEU A 452 -0.37 9.63 8.61
N LEU A 453 -1.18 10.38 7.86
CA LEU A 453 -2.57 10.02 7.58
C LEU A 453 -2.67 8.72 6.77
N VAL A 454 -1.82 8.53 5.75
CA VAL A 454 -1.75 7.28 4.97
C VAL A 454 -1.49 6.11 5.90
N LYS A 455 -0.44 6.21 6.72
CA LYS A 455 -0.07 5.13 7.62
C LYS A 455 -1.21 4.81 8.59
N LEU A 456 -1.88 5.82 9.17
CA LEU A 456 -3.02 5.62 10.10
C LEU A 456 -4.26 5.02 9.45
N THR A 457 -4.46 5.30 8.17
CA THR A 457 -5.67 4.93 7.44
C THR A 457 -5.54 3.60 6.72
N ILE A 458 -4.40 3.36 6.06
CA ILE A 458 -4.16 2.19 5.21
C ILE A 458 -3.24 1.22 5.94
N ARG A 459 -3.82 0.15 6.48
CA ARG A 459 -3.10 -0.83 7.33
C ARG A 459 -2.59 -2.05 6.55
N ASN A 460 -3.15 -2.32 5.37
CA ASN A 460 -2.74 -3.39 4.46
C ASN A 460 -3.42 -3.22 3.09
N GLU A 461 -3.02 -4.04 2.11
CA GLU A 461 -3.55 -4.01 0.73
C GLU A 461 -5.07 -4.28 0.63
N SER A 462 -5.68 -4.86 1.66
CA SER A 462 -7.13 -5.13 1.74
C SER A 462 -7.90 -4.03 2.47
N SER A 463 -7.28 -2.89 2.78
CA SER A 463 -7.96 -1.77 3.45
C SER A 463 -9.03 -1.19 2.53
N GLU A 464 -10.28 -1.20 2.97
CA GLU A 464 -11.38 -0.55 2.24
C GLU A 464 -11.38 0.98 2.41
N GLU A 465 -10.62 1.46 3.39
CA GLU A 465 -10.40 2.86 3.68
C GLU A 465 -9.77 3.59 2.49
N PHE A 466 -10.08 4.87 2.39
CA PHE A 466 -9.56 5.73 1.35
C PHE A 466 -9.09 7.04 1.97
N ILE A 467 -7.98 7.53 1.46
CA ILE A 467 -7.45 8.84 1.80
C ILE A 467 -7.28 9.65 0.53
N GLY A 468 -7.60 10.94 0.60
CA GLY A 468 -7.34 11.90 -0.45
C GLY A 468 -6.90 13.25 0.09
N HIS A 469 -6.36 14.08 -0.80
CA HIS A 469 -5.92 15.43 -0.53
C HIS A 469 -6.66 16.40 -1.46
N ILE A 470 -7.52 17.23 -0.84
CA ILE A 470 -8.38 18.21 -1.55
C ILE A 470 -7.53 19.36 -2.11
N GLY A 471 -6.65 19.92 -1.28
CA GLY A 471 -5.67 20.94 -1.63
C GLY A 471 -5.20 21.74 -0.41
N GLY A 472 -4.02 22.35 -0.50
CA GLY A 472 -3.44 23.12 0.61
C GLY A 472 -3.22 22.27 1.85
N ASP A 473 -3.92 22.61 2.93
CA ASP A 473 -3.94 21.92 4.22
C ASP A 473 -5.18 21.04 4.44
N ASP A 474 -6.04 20.86 3.42
CA ASP A 474 -7.28 20.09 3.48
C ASP A 474 -7.12 18.63 3.00
N PHE A 475 -7.40 17.67 3.88
CA PHE A 475 -7.40 16.23 3.58
C PHE A 475 -8.78 15.60 3.83
N ILE A 476 -8.99 14.43 3.24
CA ILE A 476 -10.22 13.67 3.45
C ILE A 476 -9.93 12.18 3.63
N ILE A 477 -10.66 11.54 4.53
CA ILE A 477 -10.63 10.09 4.72
C ILE A 477 -12.05 9.55 4.62
N VAL A 478 -12.23 8.45 3.89
CA VAL A 478 -13.49 7.69 3.80
C VAL A 478 -13.28 6.33 4.45
N THR A 479 -14.12 5.99 5.43
CA THR A 479 -14.02 4.75 6.22
C THR A 479 -15.41 4.26 6.64
N SER A 480 -15.49 3.08 7.27
CA SER A 480 -16.69 2.60 7.94
C SER A 480 -17.04 3.48 9.14
N PHE A 481 -18.32 3.64 9.43
CA PHE A 481 -18.77 4.45 10.58
C PHE A 481 -18.15 3.99 11.92
N GLU A 482 -18.04 2.67 12.13
CA GLU A 482 -17.56 2.06 13.36
C GLU A 482 -16.10 2.44 13.68
N LYS A 483 -15.27 2.63 12.66
CA LYS A 483 -13.84 2.96 12.81
C LYS A 483 -13.58 4.47 12.88
N ALA A 484 -14.54 5.29 12.47
CA ALA A 484 -14.33 6.71 12.21
C ALA A 484 -13.82 7.48 13.44
N GLU A 485 -14.47 7.28 14.59
CA GLU A 485 -14.12 7.98 15.82
C GLU A 485 -12.78 7.49 16.40
N GLU A 486 -12.51 6.19 16.36
CA GLU A 486 -11.21 5.64 16.77
C GLU A 486 -10.07 6.18 15.92
N LEU A 487 -10.25 6.20 14.60
CA LEU A 487 -9.28 6.73 13.66
C LEU A 487 -9.03 8.23 13.88
N ALA A 488 -10.08 9.02 14.08
CA ALA A 488 -9.96 10.44 14.38
C ALA A 488 -9.16 10.69 15.67
N ARG A 489 -9.39 9.91 16.73
CA ARG A 489 -8.60 9.99 17.97
C ARG A 489 -7.12 9.73 17.72
N HIS A 490 -6.78 8.64 17.03
CA HIS A 490 -5.39 8.31 16.73
C HIS A 490 -4.72 9.39 15.88
N ILE A 491 -5.41 9.92 14.87
CA ILE A 491 -4.90 11.03 14.05
C ILE A 491 -4.63 12.26 14.91
N THR A 492 -5.57 12.68 15.76
CA THR A 492 -5.38 13.87 16.61
C THR A 492 -4.22 13.70 17.58
N ALA A 493 -4.06 12.52 18.19
CA ALA A 493 -2.98 12.25 19.14
C ALA A 493 -1.61 12.22 18.44
N ALA A 494 -1.49 11.44 17.35
CA ALA A 494 -0.23 11.33 16.62
C ALA A 494 0.20 12.67 16.00
N PHE A 495 -0.76 13.48 15.51
CA PHE A 495 -0.43 14.79 14.97
C PHE A 495 0.07 15.76 16.06
N ASP A 496 -0.60 15.82 17.21
CA ASP A 496 -0.18 16.67 18.34
C ASP A 496 1.23 16.30 18.83
N GLU A 497 1.63 15.03 18.69
CA GLU A 497 2.94 14.55 19.10
C GLU A 497 4.06 14.92 18.13
N ILE A 498 3.80 14.86 16.82
CA ILE A 498 4.79 15.25 15.81
C ILE A 498 4.86 16.78 15.62
N ALA A 499 3.78 17.51 15.91
CA ALA A 499 3.69 18.94 15.62
C ALA A 499 4.85 19.79 16.18
N PRO A 500 5.35 19.60 17.43
CA PRO A 500 6.48 20.35 17.96
C PRO A 500 7.76 20.21 17.12
N SER A 501 7.93 19.09 16.40
CA SER A 501 9.14 18.81 15.63
C SER A 501 9.28 19.70 14.38
N PHE A 502 8.19 20.32 13.92
CA PHE A 502 8.20 21.28 12.83
C PHE A 502 8.77 22.66 13.22
N TYR A 503 9.09 22.86 14.50
CA TYR A 503 9.50 24.15 15.04
C TYR A 503 10.98 24.16 15.45
N SER A 504 11.56 25.36 15.37
CA SER A 504 12.89 25.63 15.91
C SER A 504 12.96 25.29 17.40
N LYS A 505 14.18 25.06 17.91
CA LYS A 505 14.38 24.80 19.34
C LYS A 505 13.83 25.94 20.22
N GLU A 506 14.03 27.19 19.80
CA GLU A 506 13.57 28.38 20.52
C GLU A 506 12.04 28.46 20.61
N ASP A 507 11.33 28.19 19.52
CA ASP A 507 9.86 28.19 19.52
C ASP A 507 9.28 26.98 20.26
N ARG A 508 9.99 25.84 20.24
CA ARG A 508 9.66 24.66 21.06
C ARG A 508 9.69 24.98 22.55
N GLU A 509 10.77 25.60 23.03
CA GLU A 509 10.91 26.03 24.42
C GLU A 509 9.86 27.09 24.81
N ARG A 510 9.45 27.93 23.87
CA ARG A 510 8.39 28.95 24.05
C ARG A 510 6.97 28.39 24.01
N GLY A 511 6.79 27.19 23.44
CA GLY A 511 5.51 26.51 23.26
C GLY A 511 4.58 27.14 22.21
N ALA A 512 5.08 28.01 21.34
CA ALA A 512 4.29 28.76 20.35
C ALA A 512 5.17 29.53 19.38
N ILE A 513 4.59 29.91 18.24
CA ILE A 513 5.19 30.87 17.31
C ILE A 513 4.65 32.28 17.53
N VAL A 514 5.48 33.26 17.20
CA VAL A 514 5.10 34.67 17.21
C VAL A 514 5.07 35.13 15.76
N SER A 515 3.88 35.48 15.27
CA SER A 515 3.68 35.90 13.88
C SER A 515 2.72 37.08 13.81
N THR A 516 2.75 37.83 12.71
CA THR A 516 1.85 38.97 12.49
C THR A 516 0.53 38.49 11.88
N ASP A 517 -0.60 38.91 12.44
CA ASP A 517 -1.90 38.65 11.84
C ASP A 517 -2.14 39.52 10.58
N ARG A 518 -3.31 39.34 9.93
CA ARG A 518 -3.68 40.08 8.71
C ARG A 518 -3.78 41.62 8.92
N GLN A 519 -3.75 42.10 10.16
CA GLN A 519 -3.83 43.51 10.53
C GLN A 519 -2.45 44.05 10.95
N GLY A 520 -1.40 43.25 10.84
CA GLY A 520 -0.02 43.62 11.21
C GLY A 520 0.25 43.53 12.71
N ASN A 521 -0.68 43.00 13.52
CA ASN A 521 -0.48 42.86 14.95
C ASN A 521 0.33 41.61 15.26
N ILE A 522 1.35 41.75 16.11
CA ILE A 522 2.13 40.62 16.61
C ILE A 522 1.25 39.77 17.52
N LYS A 523 1.04 38.50 17.16
CA LYS A 523 0.22 37.56 17.91
C LYS A 523 0.98 36.26 18.17
N LYS A 524 0.75 35.68 19.34
CA LYS A 524 1.23 34.34 19.71
C LYS A 524 0.24 33.31 19.18
N PHE A 525 0.72 32.38 18.35
CA PHE A 525 -0.07 31.26 17.84
C PHE A 525 0.43 29.96 18.46
N PRO A 526 -0.47 29.07 18.93
CA PRO A 526 -0.06 27.75 19.40
C PRO A 526 0.53 26.94 18.24
N PHE A 527 1.11 25.78 18.56
CA PHE A 527 1.56 24.86 17.52
C PHE A 527 0.42 24.42 16.59
N LEU A 528 0.82 23.94 15.41
CA LEU A 528 -0.09 23.31 14.46
C LEU A 528 -0.88 22.23 15.19
N SER A 529 -2.17 22.17 14.88
CA SER A 529 -3.06 21.11 15.32
C SER A 529 -3.97 20.72 14.15
N ILE A 530 -4.52 19.51 14.17
CA ILE A 530 -5.43 19.03 13.15
C ILE A 530 -6.88 19.08 13.64
N ALA A 531 -7.75 19.69 12.84
CA ALA A 531 -9.19 19.76 13.07
C ALA A 531 -9.90 18.76 12.17
N ILE A 532 -10.77 17.92 12.74
CA ILE A 532 -11.46 16.85 12.01
C ILE A 532 -12.99 17.00 12.13
N GLY A 533 -13.70 17.08 11.00
CA GLY A 533 -15.16 16.99 10.95
C GLY A 533 -15.60 15.61 10.44
N ILE A 534 -16.37 14.85 11.22
CA ILE A 534 -16.82 13.49 10.87
C ILE A 534 -18.29 13.52 10.42
N VAL A 535 -18.50 13.30 9.13
CA VAL A 535 -19.81 13.18 8.49
C VAL A 535 -20.17 11.69 8.35
N HIS A 536 -21.43 11.30 8.54
CA HIS A 536 -21.83 9.90 8.38
C HIS A 536 -23.31 9.74 7.98
N ASN A 537 -23.68 8.57 7.46
CA ASN A 537 -25.05 8.28 7.04
C ASN A 537 -25.92 7.51 8.06
N ARG A 538 -25.44 7.33 9.31
CA ARG A 538 -26.15 6.49 10.31
C ARG A 538 -27.39 7.14 10.93
N LEU A 539 -27.37 8.46 11.15
CA LEU A 539 -28.51 9.19 11.72
C LEU A 539 -29.44 9.73 10.64
N GLN A 540 -28.88 10.16 9.51
CA GLN A 540 -29.60 10.66 8.36
C GLN A 540 -28.95 10.17 7.07
N PRO A 541 -29.74 9.89 6.02
CA PRO A 541 -29.19 9.49 4.74
C PRO A 541 -28.39 10.63 4.12
N ILE A 542 -27.28 10.27 3.48
CA ILE A 542 -26.47 11.18 2.67
C ILE A 542 -26.83 10.93 1.20
N LEU A 543 -27.27 11.97 0.50
CA LEU A 543 -27.79 11.87 -0.86
C LEU A 543 -26.77 12.29 -1.93
N SER A 544 -25.75 13.07 -1.56
CA SER A 544 -24.75 13.56 -2.51
C SER A 544 -23.43 13.93 -1.85
N PHE A 545 -22.36 13.97 -2.64
CA PHE A 545 -21.05 14.49 -2.21
C PHE A 545 -21.11 15.96 -1.78
N ALA A 546 -21.96 16.78 -2.40
CA ALA A 546 -22.14 18.18 -2.02
C ALA A 546 -22.68 18.32 -0.58
N GLN A 547 -23.62 17.48 -0.19
CA GLN A 547 -24.14 17.44 1.17
C GLN A 547 -23.03 17.07 2.17
N VAL A 548 -22.21 16.07 1.84
CA VAL A 548 -21.04 15.66 2.64
C VAL A 548 -20.07 16.82 2.83
N SER A 549 -19.75 17.54 1.75
CA SER A 549 -18.83 18.68 1.79
C SER A 549 -19.35 19.84 2.65
N ASN A 550 -20.64 20.19 2.53
CA ASN A 550 -21.24 21.26 3.32
C ASN A 550 -21.23 20.93 4.82
N ILE A 551 -21.68 19.72 5.17
CA ILE A 551 -21.66 19.24 6.56
C ILE A 551 -20.23 19.18 7.09
N GLY A 552 -19.31 18.62 6.32
CA GLY A 552 -17.90 18.51 6.67
C GLY A 552 -17.28 19.87 6.98
N ALA A 553 -17.54 20.89 6.16
CA ALA A 553 -17.04 22.25 6.38
C ALA A 553 -17.56 22.88 7.68
N GLU A 554 -18.83 22.67 8.04
CA GLU A 554 -19.42 23.14 9.29
C GLU A 554 -18.77 22.48 10.52
N LEU A 555 -18.68 21.14 10.50
CA LEU A 555 -18.09 20.36 11.60
C LEU A 555 -16.60 20.68 11.76
N LYS A 556 -15.88 20.81 10.64
CA LYS A 556 -14.48 21.25 10.62
C LYS A 556 -14.31 22.61 11.28
N LYS A 557 -15.16 23.58 10.94
CA LYS A 557 -15.14 24.92 11.56
C LYS A 557 -15.40 24.85 13.07
N ALA A 558 -16.28 23.96 13.53
CA ALA A 558 -16.49 23.74 14.96
C ALA A 558 -15.25 23.12 15.64
N ALA A 559 -14.58 22.17 14.98
CA ALA A 559 -13.36 21.54 15.48
C ALA A 559 -12.18 22.53 15.64
N LYS A 560 -12.10 23.57 14.79
CA LYS A 560 -11.06 24.62 14.87
C LYS A 560 -11.12 25.52 16.11
N THR A 561 -12.14 25.38 16.96
CA THR A 561 -12.25 26.18 18.20
C THR A 561 -11.30 25.71 19.30
N SER A 562 -10.76 24.50 19.19
CA SER A 562 -9.76 23.96 20.11
C SER A 562 -8.35 24.47 19.78
N ALA A 563 -7.55 24.74 20.81
CA ALA A 563 -6.13 25.07 20.65
C ALA A 563 -5.24 23.85 20.33
N LYS A 564 -5.74 22.64 20.60
CA LYS A 564 -5.11 21.35 20.29
C LYS A 564 -5.89 20.60 19.22
N SER A 565 -5.32 19.52 18.68
CA SER A 565 -6.01 18.69 17.70
C SER A 565 -7.33 18.18 18.26
N HIS A 566 -8.39 18.26 17.45
CA HIS A 566 -9.74 17.94 17.91
C HIS A 566 -10.62 17.45 16.76
N TYR A 567 -11.61 16.62 17.08
CA TYR A 567 -12.60 16.15 16.13
C TYR A 567 -14.03 16.42 16.61
N VAL A 568 -14.94 16.65 15.67
CA VAL A 568 -16.37 16.81 15.91
C VAL A 568 -17.13 15.86 15.00
N ILE A 569 -18.01 15.05 15.58
CA ILE A 569 -18.88 14.14 14.85
C ILE A 569 -20.26 14.75 14.65
N ASP A 570 -20.87 14.52 13.48
CA ASP A 570 -22.25 14.91 13.25
C ASP A 570 -23.18 14.19 14.24
N ARG A 571 -24.03 14.94 14.93
CA ARG A 571 -25.01 14.40 15.88
C ARG A 571 -26.43 14.87 15.58
N ARG A 572 -26.64 15.52 14.44
CA ARG A 572 -27.94 16.04 14.06
C ARG A 572 -28.91 14.87 13.80
N LYS A 573 -30.06 14.98 14.45
CA LYS A 573 -31.29 14.24 14.20
C LYS A 573 -32.29 15.36 13.92
N ASP A 574 -33.06 15.29 12.85
CA ASP A 574 -34.01 16.35 12.46
C ASP A 574 -34.78 16.94 13.65
#